data_AF-A0A937X6W0-F1
#
_entry.id   AF-A0A937X6W0-F1
#
_cell.length_a   1.000
_cell.length_b   1.000
_cell.length_c   1.000
_cell.angle_alpha   90.00
_cell.angle_beta   90.00
_cell.angle_gamma   90.00
#
_symmetry.space_group_name_H-M   'P 1'
#
loop_
_entity.id
_entity.type
_entity.pdbx_description
1 polymer ?
#
loop_
_entity_poly.entity_id
_entity_poly.type
_entity_poly.pdbx_seq_one_letter_code
_entity_poly.pdbx_strand_id
1 'polypeptide(L)'
;MPRMHPPGSPLRAYRRQQVEAASPGRLVLIALEQAVAACRRGLRGRAQRIVEELIRALDFDYPEAAGGMLALYDWVLRLLREGRIAEAGALLEELRATWAQALPAQEAPGGTTGG
;
A
#
# COMPACT_ATOMS: atom_id res chain seq x y z
N MET A 1 -0.36 33.53 -34.31
CA MET A 1 0.73 32.67 -33.77
C MET A 1 0.17 31.83 -32.62
N PRO A 2 -0.20 30.55 -32.81
CA PRO A 2 -0.72 29.72 -31.72
C PRO A 2 0.43 29.05 -30.96
N ARG A 3 0.46 29.19 -29.62
CA ARG A 3 1.39 28.44 -28.76
C ARG A 3 0.82 27.05 -28.49
N MET A 4 1.47 26.05 -29.09
CA MET A 4 1.37 24.63 -28.76
C MET A 4 1.97 24.40 -27.35
N HIS A 5 1.24 23.72 -26.46
CA HIS A 5 1.77 23.10 -25.23
C HIS A 5 1.61 21.57 -25.34
N PRO A 6 2.54 20.78 -24.78
CA PRO A 6 2.82 19.40 -25.17
C PRO A 6 1.80 18.36 -24.67
N PRO A 7 1.77 17.16 -25.30
CA PRO A 7 0.92 16.05 -24.87
C PRO A 7 1.50 15.35 -23.64
N GLY A 8 0.60 14.86 -22.77
CA GLY A 8 0.94 13.87 -21.75
C GLY A 8 1.32 14.47 -20.40
N SER A 9 0.34 14.61 -19.52
CA SER A 9 0.61 14.37 -18.10
C SER A 9 0.83 12.87 -17.96
N PRO A 10 2.05 12.37 -17.63
CA PRO A 10 2.35 10.93 -17.51
C PRO A 10 1.44 10.23 -16.49
N LEU A 11 0.85 11.01 -15.57
CA LEU A 11 -0.14 10.54 -14.60
C LEU A 11 -1.41 9.97 -15.25
N ARG A 12 -1.79 10.43 -16.46
CA ARG A 12 -2.97 9.93 -17.19
C ARG A 12 -2.70 8.62 -17.95
N ALA A 13 -1.46 8.37 -18.39
CA ALA A 13 -1.08 7.09 -18.97
C ALA A 13 -1.00 5.99 -17.90
N TYR A 14 -0.50 6.34 -16.71
CA TYR A 14 -0.49 5.44 -15.55
C TYR A 14 -1.90 5.00 -15.11
N ARG A 15 -2.89 5.88 -15.26
CA ARG A 15 -4.27 5.66 -14.77
C ARG A 15 -5.16 4.83 -15.70
N ARG A 16 -4.81 4.67 -16.99
CA ARG A 16 -5.74 4.11 -18.00
C ARG A 16 -5.51 2.63 -18.32
N GLN A 17 -4.36 2.05 -17.98
CA GLN A 17 -3.96 0.76 -18.55
C GLN A 17 -4.09 -0.48 -17.63
N GLN A 18 -4.40 -0.34 -16.33
CA GLN A 18 -4.36 -1.49 -15.41
C GLN A 18 -5.53 -1.56 -14.41
N VAL A 19 -6.76 -1.64 -14.91
CA VAL A 19 -7.92 -1.96 -14.06
C VAL A 19 -8.64 -3.19 -14.61
N GLU A 20 -8.05 -4.36 -14.34
CA GLU A 20 -8.75 -5.66 -14.37
C GLU A 20 -8.02 -6.68 -13.46
N ALA A 21 -7.73 -6.23 -12.23
CA ALA A 21 -7.38 -7.00 -11.03
C ALA A 21 -7.46 -5.98 -9.89
N ALA A 22 -7.61 -6.38 -8.62
CA ALA A 22 -7.56 -5.42 -7.52
C ALA A 22 -6.33 -4.51 -7.70
N SER A 23 -6.53 -3.18 -7.77
CA SER A 23 -5.42 -2.26 -8.03
C SER A 23 -4.27 -2.55 -7.06
N PRO A 24 -3.00 -2.55 -7.49
CA PRO A 24 -1.87 -2.96 -6.65
C PRO A 24 -1.88 -2.35 -5.24
N GLY A 25 -2.30 -1.09 -5.10
CA GLY A 25 -2.48 -0.43 -3.80
C GLY A 25 -3.56 -1.03 -2.89
N ARG A 26 -4.65 -1.58 -3.44
CA ARG A 26 -5.67 -2.31 -2.66
C ARG A 26 -5.11 -3.61 -2.10
N LEU A 27 -4.25 -4.31 -2.84
CA LEU A 27 -3.59 -5.52 -2.34
C LEU A 27 -2.64 -5.22 -1.17
N VAL A 28 -1.90 -4.10 -1.25
CA VAL A 28 -1.07 -3.61 -0.14
C VAL A 28 -1.92 -3.32 1.10
N LEU A 29 -3.05 -2.63 0.95
CA LEU A 29 -3.97 -2.37 2.07
C LEU A 29 -4.48 -3.66 2.73
N ILE A 30 -4.92 -4.63 1.92
CA ILE A 30 -5.39 -5.93 2.41
C ILE A 30 -4.26 -6.67 3.15
N ALA A 31 -3.03 -6.63 2.64
CA ALA A 31 -1.89 -7.24 3.32
C ALA A 31 -1.59 -6.55 4.67
N LEU A 32 -1.63 -5.21 4.72
CA LEU A 32 -1.45 -4.45 5.96
C LEU A 32 -2.56 -4.78 6.99
N GLU A 33 -3.81 -4.86 6.57
CA GLU A 33 -4.93 -5.28 7.43
C GLU A 33 -4.72 -6.69 8.01
N GLN A 34 -4.29 -7.63 7.17
CA GLN A 34 -3.99 -8.99 7.61
C GLN A 34 -2.80 -9.06 8.58
N ALA A 35 -1.76 -8.23 8.36
CA ALA A 35 -0.60 -8.15 9.24
C ALA A 35 -0.99 -7.59 10.62
N VAL A 36 -1.79 -6.51 10.66
CA VAL A 36 -2.34 -5.95 11.90
C VAL A 36 -3.19 -7.00 12.63
N ALA A 37 -4.10 -7.67 11.93
CA ALA A 37 -4.95 -8.71 12.52
C ALA A 37 -4.12 -9.88 13.08
N ALA A 38 -3.04 -10.27 12.40
CA ALA A 38 -2.10 -11.27 12.90
C ALA A 38 -1.40 -10.82 14.18
N CYS A 39 -0.94 -9.56 14.25
CA CYS A 39 -0.34 -8.99 15.46
C CYS A 39 -1.32 -8.96 16.65
N ARG A 40 -2.57 -8.50 16.43
CA ARG A 40 -3.63 -8.48 17.46
C ARG A 40 -3.94 -9.86 18.02
N ARG A 41 -3.78 -10.91 17.20
CA ARG A 41 -4.01 -12.31 17.56
C ARG A 41 -2.76 -13.00 18.13
N GLY A 42 -1.64 -12.29 18.28
CA GLY A 42 -0.36 -12.88 18.71
C GLY A 42 0.26 -13.84 17.69
N LEU A 43 -0.23 -13.85 16.43
CA LEU A 43 0.22 -14.75 15.37
C LEU A 43 1.49 -14.21 14.71
N ARG A 44 2.58 -14.13 15.48
CA ARG A 44 3.88 -13.57 15.06
C ARG A 44 4.38 -14.12 13.73
N GLY A 45 4.38 -15.45 13.56
CA GLY A 45 4.86 -16.09 12.32
C GLY A 45 4.01 -15.72 11.10
N ARG A 46 2.70 -15.50 11.28
CA ARG A 46 1.82 -15.04 10.20
C ARG A 46 2.10 -13.59 9.84
N ALA A 47 2.29 -12.72 10.85
CA ALA A 47 2.64 -11.32 10.63
C ALA A 47 3.98 -11.19 9.88
N GLN A 48 5.00 -11.96 10.27
CA GLN A 48 6.30 -11.98 9.59
C GLN A 48 6.16 -12.35 8.12
N ARG A 49 5.43 -13.42 7.81
CA ARG A 49 5.23 -13.88 6.43
C ARG A 49 4.58 -12.81 5.54
N ILE A 50 3.55 -12.14 6.05
CA ILE A 50 2.85 -11.08 5.31
C ILE A 50 3.76 -9.87 5.07
N VAL A 51 4.56 -9.48 6.06
CA VAL A 51 5.51 -8.37 5.92
C VAL A 51 6.63 -8.71 4.92
N GLU A 52 7.11 -9.95 4.91
CA GLU A 52 8.06 -10.42 3.90
C GLU A 52 7.46 -10.43 2.49
N GLU A 53 6.19 -10.79 2.35
CA GLU A 53 5.47 -10.72 1.06
C GLU A 53 5.32 -9.27 0.59
N LEU A 54 5.01 -8.33 1.51
CA LEU A 54 4.98 -6.89 1.21
C LEU A 54 6.33 -6.37 0.71
N ILE A 55 7.44 -6.79 1.32
CA ILE A 55 8.79 -6.44 0.85
C ILE A 55 9.04 -6.97 -0.55
N ARG A 56 8.68 -8.23 -0.84
CA ARG A 56 8.86 -8.84 -2.17
C ARG A 56 7.98 -8.19 -3.24
N ALA A 57 6.87 -7.59 -2.84
CA ALA A 57 5.94 -6.88 -3.71
C ALA A 57 6.31 -5.40 -3.89
N LEU A 58 7.37 -4.89 -3.25
CA LEU A 58 7.84 -3.54 -3.48
C LEU A 58 8.30 -3.38 -4.93
N ASP A 59 7.85 -2.29 -5.53
CA ASP A 59 8.27 -1.88 -6.85
C ASP A 59 9.60 -1.12 -6.74
N PHE A 60 10.68 -1.75 -7.23
CA PHE A 60 12.03 -1.19 -7.19
C PHE A 60 12.36 -0.32 -8.41
N ASP A 61 11.43 -0.11 -9.35
CA ASP A 61 11.60 0.90 -10.42
C ASP A 61 11.68 2.33 -9.85
N TYR A 62 11.26 2.53 -8.59
CA TYR A 62 11.38 3.79 -7.84
C TYR A 62 12.24 3.60 -6.57
N PRO A 63 13.58 3.64 -6.69
CA PRO A 63 14.49 3.22 -5.64
C PRO A 63 14.40 4.07 -4.35
N GLU A 64 14.13 5.37 -4.45
CA GLU A 64 13.98 6.25 -3.28
C GLU A 64 12.73 5.91 -2.46
N ALA A 65 11.61 5.66 -3.13
CA ALA A 65 10.35 5.29 -2.48
C ALA A 65 10.43 3.86 -1.90
N ALA A 66 11.05 2.93 -2.65
CA ALA A 66 11.26 1.56 -2.20
C ALA A 66 12.20 1.49 -0.98
N GLY A 67 13.25 2.32 -0.93
CA GLY A 67 14.20 2.35 0.18
C GLY A 67 13.57 2.73 1.52
N GLY A 68 12.70 3.76 1.53
CA GLY A 68 11.97 4.16 2.74
C GLY A 68 11.00 3.09 3.23
N MET A 69 10.26 2.46 2.31
CA MET A 69 9.33 1.35 2.61
C MET A 69 10.07 0.12 3.15
N LEU A 70 11.18 -0.25 2.51
CA LEU A 70 12.01 -1.39 2.90
C LEU A 70 12.54 -1.22 4.32
N ALA A 71 13.08 -0.04 4.65
CA ALA A 71 13.59 0.25 6.00
C ALA A 71 12.51 0.12 7.07
N LEU A 72 11.28 0.56 6.77
CA LEU A 72 10.15 0.49 7.69
C LEU A 72 9.68 -0.96 7.88
N TYR A 73 9.58 -1.76 6.81
CA TYR A 73 9.23 -3.18 6.92
C TYR A 73 10.31 -4.00 7.64
N ASP A 74 11.58 -3.70 7.41
CA ASP A 74 12.68 -4.32 8.15
C ASP A 74 12.64 -4.01 9.65
N TRP A 75 12.23 -2.78 10.01
CA TRP A 75 11.98 -2.42 11.40
C TRP A 75 10.84 -3.24 12.01
N VAL A 76 9.71 -3.40 11.29
CA VAL A 76 8.59 -4.26 11.73
C VAL A 76 9.05 -5.70 11.94
N LEU A 77 9.81 -6.27 10.99
CA LEU A 77 10.33 -7.64 11.13
C LEU A 77 11.23 -7.79 12.35
N ARG A 78 12.03 -6.77 12.68
CA ARG A 78 12.88 -6.74 13.88
C ARG A 78 12.05 -6.75 15.16
N LEU A 79 11.04 -5.87 15.26
CA LEU A 79 10.11 -5.85 16.40
C LEU A 79 9.42 -7.20 16.58
N LEU A 80 8.98 -7.82 15.48
CA LEU A 80 8.38 -9.16 15.52
C LEU A 80 9.39 -10.21 16.01
N ARG A 81 10.65 -10.20 15.55
CA ARG A 81 11.70 -11.12 16.03
C ARG A 81 11.98 -10.94 17.52
N GLU A 82 11.97 -9.70 18.01
CA GLU A 82 12.13 -9.34 19.43
C GLU A 82 10.91 -9.68 20.30
N GLY A 83 9.81 -10.15 19.71
CA GLY A 83 8.57 -10.45 20.44
C GLY A 83 7.74 -9.21 20.78
N ARG A 84 8.11 -8.02 20.29
CA ARG A 84 7.40 -6.74 20.46
C ARG A 84 6.21 -6.64 19.50
N ILE A 85 5.31 -7.61 19.58
CA ILE A 85 4.21 -7.81 18.62
C ILE A 85 3.20 -6.64 18.67
N ALA A 86 2.92 -6.10 19.86
CA ALA A 86 1.99 -4.98 20.02
C ALA A 86 2.49 -3.72 19.29
N GLU A 87 3.78 -3.42 19.42
CA GLU A 87 4.42 -2.27 18.80
C GLU A 87 4.54 -2.42 17.29
N ALA A 88 4.88 -3.64 16.82
CA ALA A 88 4.82 -3.97 15.39
C ALA A 88 3.40 -3.77 14.83
N GLY A 89 2.37 -4.18 15.58
CA GLY A 89 0.96 -3.99 15.20
C GLY A 89 0.54 -2.52 15.12
N ALA A 90 0.99 -1.69 16.07
CA ALA A 90 0.69 -0.25 16.06
C ALA A 90 1.31 0.43 14.83
N LEU A 91 2.57 0.13 14.52
CA LEU A 91 3.26 0.70 13.37
C LEU A 91 2.63 0.27 12.03
N LEU A 92 2.20 -1.00 11.93
CA LEU A 92 1.46 -1.49 10.77
C LEU A 92 0.07 -0.83 10.61
N GLU A 93 -0.60 -0.51 11.72
CA GLU A 93 -1.89 0.21 11.69
C GLU A 93 -1.73 1.65 11.20
N GLU A 94 -0.72 2.36 11.69
CA GLU A 94 -0.40 3.72 11.22
C GLU A 94 -0.09 3.70 9.72
N LEU A 95 0.76 2.77 9.28
CA LEU A 95 1.09 2.61 7.87
C LEU A 95 -0.16 2.33 7.03
N ARG A 96 -1.03 1.42 7.48
CA ARG A 96 -2.31 1.13 6.82
C ARG A 96 -3.17 2.40 6.67
N ALA A 97 -3.26 3.21 7.73
CA ALA A 97 -4.02 4.44 7.72
C ALA A 97 -3.44 5.47 6.72
N THR A 98 -2.12 5.57 6.60
CA THR A 98 -1.46 6.42 5.59
C THR A 98 -1.77 5.94 4.16
N TRP A 99 -1.67 4.63 3.90
CA TRP A 99 -2.00 4.06 2.59
C TRP A 99 -3.47 4.23 2.22
N ALA A 100 -4.38 4.13 3.20
CA ALA A 100 -5.81 4.29 2.97
C ALA A 100 -6.17 5.72 2.57
N GLN A 101 -5.44 6.72 3.09
CA GLN A 101 -5.58 8.12 2.72
C GLN A 101 -4.95 8.45 1.36
N ALA A 102 -3.85 7.78 1.02
CA ALA A 102 -3.14 7.99 -0.24
C ALA A 102 -3.87 7.36 -1.44
N LEU A 103 -4.62 6.27 -1.22
CA LEU A 103 -5.45 5.70 -2.27
C LEU A 103 -6.62 6.64 -2.57
N PRO A 104 -6.87 6.99 -3.85
CA PRO A 104 -8.08 7.71 -4.18
C PRO A 104 -9.25 6.88 -3.66
N ALA A 105 -10.14 7.52 -2.89
CA ALA A 105 -11.43 6.94 -2.56
C ALA A 105 -11.99 6.45 -3.89
N GLN A 106 -12.12 5.13 -4.05
CA GLN A 106 -12.74 4.62 -5.27
C GLN A 106 -14.09 5.30 -5.31
N GLU A 107 -14.30 6.12 -6.33
CA GLU A 107 -15.58 6.74 -6.60
C GLU A 107 -16.60 5.60 -6.54
N ALA A 108 -17.51 5.68 -5.57
CA ALA A 108 -18.74 4.92 -5.63
C ALA A 108 -19.27 5.09 -7.06
N PRO A 109 -19.73 4.02 -7.73
CA PRO A 109 -20.26 4.15 -9.08
C PRO A 109 -21.39 5.19 -9.05
N GLY A 110 -21.11 6.37 -9.59
CA GLY A 110 -22.11 7.40 -9.84
C GLY A 110 -22.96 7.00 -11.04
N GLY A 111 -24.28 6.98 -10.85
CA GLY A 111 -25.30 6.83 -11.88
C GLY A 111 -26.58 6.31 -11.22
N THR A 112 -27.65 7.09 -11.05
CA THR A 112 -28.40 7.83 -12.07
C THR A 112 -28.83 9.19 -11.51
N THR A 113 -28.47 10.32 -12.13
CA THR A 113 -29.19 11.03 -13.21
C THR A 113 -30.66 11.23 -12.89
N GLY A 114 -31.04 12.52 -12.79
CA GLY A 114 -32.36 13.00 -12.46
C GLY A 114 -33.49 12.62 -13.41
N GLY A 115 -34.69 12.87 -12.90
CA GLY A 115 -35.97 12.96 -13.59
C GLY A 115 -36.79 14.03 -12.89
#